data_AF-M3HSG8-F1
#
_entry.id   AF-M3HSG8-F1
#
_cell.length_a   1.000
_cell.length_b   1.000
_cell.length_c   1.000
_cell.angle_alpha   90.00
_cell.angle_beta   90.00
_cell.angle_gamma   90.00
#
_symmetry.space_group_name_H-M   'P 1'
#
loop_
_entity.id
_entity.type
_entity.pdbx_description
1 polymer ?
#
loop_
_entity_poly.entity_id
_entity_poly.type
_entity_poly.pdbx_seq_one_letter_code
_entity_poly.pdbx_strand_id
1 'polypeptide(L)' 'MKHILKILVNNHPGVMSHVSGLFTRRSYNIDSIAVGVTADPEISSMVIVVKGNESTVEQVKNNS' A
#
# COMPACT_ATOMS: atom_id res chain seq x y z
N MET A 1 -12.06 4.17 11.42
CA MET A 1 -12.14 2.69 11.30
C MET A 1 -10.77 2.17 10.83
N LYS A 2 -10.45 0.88 10.97
CA LYS A 2 -9.25 0.30 10.33
C LYS A 2 -9.62 -0.23 8.95
N HIS A 3 -8.79 0.05 7.94
CA HIS A 3 -8.95 -0.46 6.58
C HIS A 3 -7.74 -1.29 6.20
N ILE A 4 -7.98 -2.42 5.54
CA ILE A 4 -6.95 -3.32 5.02
C ILE A 4 -6.92 -3.18 3.50
N LEU A 5 -5.77 -2.82 2.95
CA LEU A 5 -5.52 -2.71 1.52
C LEU A 5 -4.56 -3.81 1.12
N LYS A 6 -4.92 -4.60 0.10
CA LYS A 6 -4.02 -5.55 -0.55
C LYS A 6 -3.78 -5.07 -1.98
N ILE A 7 -2.52 -4.80 -2.31
CA ILE A 7 -2.11 -4.32 -3.63
C ILE A 7 -1.02 -5.22 -4.20
N LEU A 8 -0.96 -5.29 -5.53
CA LEU A 8 0.14 -5.87 -6.29
C LEU A 8 0.94 -4.73 -6.88
N VAL A 9 2.26 -4.81 -6.80
CA VAL A 9 3.18 -3.77 -7.26
C VAL A 9 4.36 -4.41 -7.99
N ASN A 10 4.93 -3.69 -8.95
CA ASN A 10 6.16 -4.10 -9.59
C ASN A 10 7.30 -4.16 -8.56
N ASN A 11 8.02 -5.26 -8.53
CA ASN A 11 9.12 -5.50 -7.61
C ASN A 11 10.39 -4.81 -8.12
N HIS A 12 10.65 -3.61 -7.59
CA HIS A 12 11.87 -2.86 -7.89
C HIS A 12 12.44 -2.21 -6.63
N PRO A 13 13.74 -1.87 -6.61
CA PRO A 13 14.33 -1.12 -5.51
C PRO A 13 13.53 0.14 -5.18
N GLY A 14 13.21 0.33 -3.89
CA GLY A 14 12.48 1.51 -3.40
C GLY A 14 10.95 1.42 -3.46
N VAL A 15 10.36 0.31 -3.95
CA VAL A 15 8.90 0.17 -4.03
C VAL A 15 8.19 0.32 -2.67
N MET A 16 8.77 -0.22 -1.59
CA MET A 16 8.21 -0.06 -0.23
C MET A 16 8.16 1.42 0.18
N SER A 17 9.25 2.15 -0.01
CA SER A 17 9.34 3.58 0.34
C SER A 17 8.42 4.44 -0.52
N HIS A 18 8.27 4.09 -1.81
CA HIS A 18 7.32 4.76 -2.69
C HIS A 18 5.90 4.58 -2.17
N VAL A 19 5.49 3.33 -1.94
CA VAL A 19 4.13 3.00 -1.50
C VAL A 19 3.83 3.62 -0.15
N SER A 20 4.71 3.49 0.84
CA SER A 20 4.50 4.11 2.16
C SER A 20 4.40 5.65 2.07
N GLY A 21 5.21 6.28 1.23
CA GLY A 21 5.17 7.72 0.97
C GLY A 21 3.84 8.21 0.41
N LEU A 22 3.13 7.41 -0.40
CA LEU A 22 1.80 7.75 -0.91
C LEU A 22 0.73 7.87 0.19
N PHE A 23 0.90 7.13 1.29
CA PHE A 23 0.01 7.22 2.45
C PHE A 23 0.39 8.39 3.36
N THR A 24 1.69 8.62 3.58
CA THR A 24 2.16 9.78 4.37
C THR A 24 1.72 11.11 3.76
N ARG A 25 1.84 11.28 2.42
CA ARG A 25 1.44 12.51 1.72
C ARG A 25 -0.04 12.86 1.87
N ARG A 26 -0.89 11.85 2.10
CA ARG A 26 -2.34 12.03 2.28
C ARG A 26 -2.75 12.10 3.75
N SER A 27 -1.78 12.24 4.66
CA SER A 27 -2.00 12.25 6.12
C SER A 27 -2.68 10.98 6.64
N TYR A 28 -2.47 9.83 5.99
CA TYR A 28 -2.94 8.55 6.50
C TYR A 28 -1.94 7.96 7.49
N ASN A 29 -2.44 7.57 8.66
CA ASN A 29 -1.62 6.87 9.63
C ASN A 29 -1.59 5.37 9.27
N ILE A 30 -0.41 4.87 8.91
CA ILE A 30 -0.18 3.44 8.68
C ILE A 30 -0.03 2.77 10.04
N ASP A 31 -0.90 1.81 10.31
CA ASP A 31 -0.85 0.98 11.51
C ASP A 31 0.13 -0.17 11.32
N SER A 32 0.09 -0.81 10.14
CA SER A 32 1.07 -1.84 9.75
C SER A 32 1.20 -1.95 8.24
N ILE A 33 2.38 -2.39 7.79
CA ILE A 33 2.66 -2.75 6.40
C ILE A 33 3.45 -4.05 6.35
N ALA A 34 3.09 -4.94 5.42
CA ALA A 34 3.82 -6.16 5.11
C ALA A 34 3.99 -6.27 3.58
N VAL A 35 5.15 -6.75 3.15
CA VAL A 35 5.47 -6.96 1.73
C VAL A 35 6.12 -8.33 1.55
N GLY A 36 5.80 -8.98 0.44
CA GLY A 36 6.50 -10.18 -0.01
C GLY A 36 6.46 -10.30 -1.52
N VAL A 37 7.52 -10.86 -2.10
CA VAL A 37 7.55 -11.24 -3.51
C VAL A 37 6.55 -12.37 -3.75
N THR A 38 5.85 -12.34 -4.88
CA THR A 38 4.87 -13.37 -5.23
C THR A 38 5.54 -14.57 -5.91
N ALA A 39 4.75 -15.48 -6.48
CA ALA A 39 5.27 -16.53 -7.36
C ALA A 39 5.92 -15.95 -8.63
N ASP A 40 5.45 -14.78 -9.07
CA ASP A 40 6.13 -13.97 -10.07
C ASP A 40 7.16 -13.06 -9.38
N PRO A 41 8.47 -13.22 -9.64
CA PRO A 41 9.51 -12.42 -9.00
C PRO A 41 9.46 -10.94 -9.39
N GLU A 42 8.81 -10.59 -10.50
CA GLU A 42 8.60 -9.21 -10.94
C GLU A 42 7.47 -8.51 -10.17
N ILE A 43 6.69 -9.26 -9.37
CA ILE A 43 5.53 -8.75 -8.64
C ILE A 43 5.69 -8.98 -7.14
N SER A 44 5.42 -7.95 -6.35
CA SER A 44 5.28 -8.02 -4.89
C SER A 44 3.83 -7.81 -4.48
N SER A 45 3.38 -8.55 -3.46
CA SER A 45 2.12 -8.30 -2.79
C SER A 45 2.37 -7.51 -1.51
N MET A 46 1.65 -6.40 -1.35
CA MET A 46 1.69 -5.58 -0.14
C MET A 46 0.33 -5.58 0.55
N VAL A 47 0.38 -5.73 1.88
CA VAL A 47 -0.77 -5.59 2.77
C VAL A 47 -0.53 -4.39 3.67
N ILE A 48 -1.46 -3.45 3.66
CA ILE A 48 -1.34 -2.17 4.38
C ILE A 48 -2.59 -1.99 5.22
N VAL A 49 -2.39 -1.76 6.51
CA VAL A 49 -3.46 -1.44 7.46
C VAL A 49 -3.36 0.05 7.78
N VAL A 50 -4.43 0.79 7.50
CA VAL A 50 -4.50 2.23 7.74
C VAL A 50 -5.69 2.59 8.63
N LYS A 51 -5.54 3.66 9.40
CA LYS A 51 -6.64 4.24 10.19
C LYS A 51 -7.17 5.50 9.49
N GLY A 52 -8.45 5.49 9.10
CA GLY A 52 -9.08 6.59 8.35
C GLY A 52 -10.61 6.50 8.26
N ASN A 53 -11.20 7.42 7.48
CA ASN A 53 -12.63 7.48 7.14
C ASN A 53 -12.85 6.86 5.74
N GLU A 54 -14.07 6.41 5.41
CA GLU A 54 -14.38 5.59 4.21
C GLU A 54 -13.86 6.11 2.85
N SER A 55 -13.65 7.42 2.68
CA SER A 55 -13.03 8.01 1.47
C SER A 55 -11.57 7.58 1.22
N THR A 56 -10.94 6.88 2.17
CA THR A 56 -9.52 6.51 2.18
C THR A 56 -9.16 5.41 1.17
N VAL A 57 -10.10 4.53 0.78
CA VAL A 57 -9.79 3.30 0.03
C VAL A 57 -9.88 3.49 -1.49
N GLU A 58 -10.79 4.33 -1.98
CA GLU A 58 -11.00 4.49 -3.43
C GLU A 58 -9.89 5.27 -4.14
N GLN A 59 -9.28 6.26 -3.48
CA GLN A 59 -8.28 7.14 -4.11
C GLN A 59 -6.91 6.48 -4.37
N VAL A 60 -6.58 5.40 -3.65
CA VAL A 60 -5.32 4.67 -3.85
C VAL A 60 -5.40 3.75 -5.08
N LYS A 61 -6.59 3.23 -5.41
CA LYS A 61 -6.80 2.33 -6.57
C LYS A 61 -6.60 2.99 -7.94
N ASN A 62 -6.70 4.32 -8.05
CA ASN A 62 -6.67 5.01 -9.34
C ASN A 62 -5.28 5.46 -9.83
N ASN A 63 -4.19 5.07 -9.16
CA ASN A 63 -2.82 5.45 -9.56
C ASN A 63 -1.83 4.27 -9.51
N SER A 64 -2.29 3.04 -9.74
CA SER A 64 -1.44 1.85 -9.86
C SER A 64 -1.67 1.17 -11.20
#